data_AF-A0A811UJZ9-F1
#
_entry.id   AF-A0A811UJZ9-F1
#
_cell.length_a   1.000
_cell.length_b   1.000
_cell.length_c   1.000
_cell.angle_alpha   90.00
_cell.angle_beta   90.00
_cell.angle_gamma   90.00
#
_symmetry.space_group_name_H-M   'P 1'
#
loop_
_entity.id
_entity.type
_entity.pdbx_description
1 polymer ?
#
loop_
_entity_poly.entity_id
_entity_poly.type
_entity_poly.pdbx_seq_one_letter_code
_entity_poly.pdbx_strand_id
1 'polypeptide(L)'
;MSSNIRNSNKSKFIINTSVEYFAASSSVGQAADEHLSAIHEFLENDELTVIAAVHNKSDGSIKFHHRIPGDEVCLLFYKIPQVGGKGATANISSAGDSEAYDQPLGILTLEGGLVKSIYNSVSRVFSPQAEARVS
;
A
#
# COMPACT_ATOMS: atom_id res chain seq x y z
N MET A 1 7.97 15.76 -17.16
CA MET A 1 8.79 16.07 -15.96
C MET A 1 8.03 15.89 -14.65
N SER A 2 6.74 16.29 -14.53
CA SER A 2 5.97 16.14 -13.28
C SER A 2 5.70 14.70 -12.83
N SER A 3 5.58 13.74 -13.76
CA SER A 3 5.35 12.32 -13.43
C SER A 3 6.53 11.70 -12.67
N ASN A 4 7.77 11.98 -13.09
CA ASN A 4 8.98 11.43 -12.45
C ASN A 4 9.15 11.92 -11.00
N ILE A 5 8.85 13.20 -10.73
CA ILE A 5 8.93 13.75 -9.36
C ILE A 5 7.86 13.10 -8.47
N ARG A 6 6.66 12.85 -9.01
CA ARG A 6 5.55 12.24 -8.29
C ARG A 6 5.79 10.76 -7.99
N ASN A 7 6.27 10.00 -8.98
CA ASN A 7 6.66 8.61 -8.77
C ASN A 7 7.80 8.52 -7.76
N SER A 8 8.77 9.44 -7.80
CA SER A 8 9.80 9.54 -6.76
C SER A 8 9.21 9.75 -5.36
N ASN A 9 8.19 10.60 -5.20
CA ASN A 9 7.52 10.80 -3.92
C ASN A 9 6.73 9.57 -3.46
N LYS A 10 6.02 8.89 -4.37
CA LYS A 10 5.28 7.65 -4.05
C LYS A 10 6.23 6.50 -3.71
N SER A 11 7.35 6.37 -4.41
CA SER A 11 8.39 5.40 -4.08
C SER A 11 8.97 5.66 -2.69
N LYS A 12 9.29 6.92 -2.37
CA LYS A 12 9.76 7.31 -1.02
C LYS A 12 8.73 6.98 0.06
N PHE A 13 7.45 7.24 -0.20
CA PHE A 13 6.36 6.90 0.72
C PHE A 13 6.33 5.40 0.99
N ILE A 14 6.29 4.57 -0.06
CA ILE A 14 6.26 3.10 0.05
C ILE A 14 7.47 2.60 0.88
N ILE A 15 8.67 3.09 0.58
CA ILE A 15 9.90 2.67 1.27
C ILE A 15 9.87 3.09 2.73
N ASN A 16 9.63 4.37 3.02
CA ASN A 16 9.70 4.91 4.37
C ASN A 16 8.65 4.27 5.28
N THR A 17 7.42 4.13 4.80
CA THR A 17 6.36 3.48 5.58
C THR A 17 6.69 2.01 5.84
N SER A 18 7.31 1.31 4.89
CA SER A 18 7.73 -0.08 5.11
C SER A 18 8.84 -0.18 6.17
N VAL A 19 9.84 0.70 6.11
CA VAL A 19 10.92 0.76 7.11
C VAL A 19 10.36 1.05 8.51
N GLU A 20 9.45 2.02 8.61
CA GLU A 20 8.78 2.39 9.85
C GLU A 20 7.92 1.24 10.40
N TYR A 21 7.09 0.63 9.57
CA TYR A 21 6.19 -0.47 9.98
C TYR A 21 6.95 -1.68 10.51
N PHE A 22 8.05 -2.07 9.85
CA PHE A 22 8.83 -3.24 10.26
C PHE A 22 9.88 -2.95 11.32
N ALA A 23 10.04 -1.69 11.74
CA ALA A 23 11.15 -1.22 12.58
C ALA A 23 12.51 -1.72 12.07
N ALA A 24 12.65 -1.84 10.74
CA ALA A 24 13.85 -2.36 10.12
C ALA A 24 14.98 -1.33 10.25
N SER A 25 16.18 -1.79 10.59
CA SER A 25 17.40 -0.99 10.44
C SER A 25 17.47 -0.51 8.98
N SER A 26 17.72 0.79 8.76
CA SER A 26 17.76 1.44 7.44
C SER A 26 18.79 0.89 6.45
N SER A 27 19.37 -0.29 6.70
CA SER A 27 20.19 -1.07 5.77
C SER A 27 19.36 -1.63 4.61
N VAL A 28 18.68 -0.74 3.87
CA VAL A 28 18.23 -0.94 2.48
C VAL A 28 19.47 -0.84 1.58
N GLY A 29 20.55 -1.56 1.94
CA GLY A 29 21.92 -1.20 1.56
C GLY A 29 22.46 -1.91 0.32
N GLN A 30 21.86 -3.01 -0.13
CA GLN A 30 22.43 -3.82 -1.22
C GLN A 30 21.42 -4.33 -2.26
N ALA A 31 20.11 -4.24 -1.99
CA ALA A 31 19.05 -4.61 -2.93
C ALA A 31 18.20 -3.38 -3.37
N ALA A 32 18.72 -2.17 -3.14
CA ALA A 32 18.03 -0.91 -3.43
C ALA A 32 17.51 -0.83 -4.88
N ASP A 33 18.29 -1.33 -5.85
CA ASP A 33 17.93 -1.27 -7.27
C ASP A 33 16.78 -2.23 -7.63
N GLU A 34 16.80 -3.46 -7.14
CA GLU A 34 15.72 -4.44 -7.38
C GLU A 34 14.42 -4.01 -6.69
N HIS A 35 14.51 -3.45 -5.48
CA HIS A 35 13.36 -2.92 -4.76
C HIS A 35 12.73 -1.73 -5.47
N LEU A 36 13.55 -0.81 -5.99
CA LEU A 36 13.08 0.31 -6.78
C LEU A 36 12.44 -0.15 -8.09
N SER A 37 12.96 -1.20 -8.74
CA SER A 37 12.36 -1.74 -9.96
C SER A 37 10.93 -2.25 -9.73
N ALA A 38 10.70 -3.03 -8.68
CA ALA A 38 9.35 -3.55 -8.39
C ALA A 38 8.37 -2.40 -8.04
N ILE A 39 8.82 -1.40 -7.28
CA ILE A 39 8.01 -0.24 -6.95
C ILE A 39 7.68 0.59 -8.19
N HIS A 40 8.67 0.81 -9.08
CA HIS A 40 8.46 1.56 -10.31
C HIS A 40 7.49 0.83 -11.24
N GLU A 41 7.66 -0.49 -11.41
CA GLU A 41 6.72 -1.31 -12.18
C GLU A 41 5.29 -1.20 -11.62
N PHE A 42 5.13 -1.28 -10.31
CA PHE A 42 3.84 -1.06 -9.66
C PHE A 42 3.27 0.33 -9.97
N LEU A 43 4.07 1.40 -9.89
CA LEU A 43 3.59 2.77 -10.12
C LEU A 43 3.26 3.05 -11.59
N GLU A 44 3.94 2.39 -12.52
CA GLU A 44 3.82 2.63 -13.97
C GLU A 44 2.83 1.71 -14.67
N ASN A 45 2.61 0.50 -14.16
CA ASN A 45 1.67 -0.47 -14.72
C ASN A 45 0.32 -0.40 -14.02
N ASP A 46 -0.71 0.10 -14.71
CA ASP A 46 -2.07 0.24 -14.16
C ASP A 46 -2.77 -1.10 -13.88
N GLU A 47 -2.33 -2.21 -14.48
CA GLU A 47 -2.81 -3.56 -14.15
C GLU A 47 -2.32 -4.03 -12.77
N LEU A 48 -1.18 -3.50 -12.32
CA LEU A 48 -0.64 -3.76 -10.99
C LEU A 48 -1.31 -2.83 -9.98
N THR A 49 -2.37 -3.34 -9.36
CA THR A 49 -3.18 -2.60 -8.40
C THR A 49 -2.69 -2.72 -6.97
N VAL A 50 -1.81 -3.68 -6.68
CA VAL A 50 -1.28 -3.97 -5.33
C VAL A 50 0.22 -4.29 -5.39
N ILE A 51 0.97 -3.82 -4.39
CA ILE A 51 2.32 -4.27 -4.09
C ILE A 51 2.44 -4.57 -2.59
N ALA A 52 3.11 -5.66 -2.25
CA ALA A 52 3.30 -6.11 -0.87
C ALA A 52 4.76 -5.91 -0.46
N ALA A 53 4.97 -5.38 0.74
CA ALA A 53 6.25 -5.33 1.42
C ALA A 53 6.31 -6.42 2.51
N VAL A 54 7.37 -7.21 2.49
CA VAL A 54 7.61 -8.30 3.44
C VAL A 54 8.99 -8.13 4.05
N HIS A 55 9.05 -8.20 5.37
CA HIS A 55 10.32 -8.16 6.10
C HIS A 55 10.90 -9.56 6.26
N ASN A 56 12.07 -9.76 5.69
CA ASN A 56 12.87 -10.93 5.93
C ASN A 56 13.66 -10.76 7.24
N LYS A 57 13.19 -11.43 8.30
CA LYS A 57 13.81 -11.34 9.63
C LYS A 57 15.23 -11.89 9.68
N SER A 58 15.64 -12.75 8.74
CA SER A 58 16.98 -13.35 8.78
C SER A 58 18.09 -12.39 8.37
N ASP A 59 17.80 -11.48 7.43
CA ASP A 59 18.76 -10.53 6.88
C ASP A 59 18.37 -9.07 7.13
N GLY A 60 17.22 -8.82 7.78
CA GLY A 60 16.70 -7.49 8.08
C GLY A 60 16.20 -6.73 6.84
N SER A 61 16.11 -7.38 5.68
CA SER A 61 15.73 -6.75 4.41
C SER A 61 14.22 -6.70 4.24
N ILE A 62 13.75 -5.70 3.49
CA ILE A 62 12.35 -5.60 3.07
C ILE A 62 12.28 -5.89 1.59
N LYS A 63 11.48 -6.89 1.19
CA LYS A 63 11.24 -7.25 -0.20
C LYS A 63 9.89 -6.75 -0.65
N PHE A 64 9.84 -6.30 -1.90
CA PHE A 64 8.61 -5.84 -2.55
C PHE A 64 8.21 -6.81 -3.66
N HIS A 65 6.96 -7.22 -3.70
CA HIS A 65 6.43 -8.10 -4.75
C HIS A 65 4.95 -7.85 -5.02
N HIS A 66 4.51 -8.11 -6.25
CA HIS A 66 3.13 -7.87 -6.70
C HIS A 66 2.11 -8.93 -6.23
N ARG A 67 2.59 -10.00 -5.59
CA ARG A 67 1.74 -11.06 -5.04
C ARG A 67 1.48 -10.83 -3.55
N ILE A 68 0.28 -11.14 -3.08
CA ILE A 68 -0.02 -11.15 -1.64
C ILE A 68 0.56 -12.43 -1.00
N PRO A 69 1.41 -12.33 0.04
CA PRO A 69 1.93 -13.48 0.79
C PRO A 69 0.82 -14.29 1.47
N GLY A 70 1.06 -15.59 1.65
CA GLY A 70 0.11 -16.50 2.29
C GLY A 70 -0.04 -16.23 3.79
N ASP A 71 1.00 -16.51 4.58
CA ASP A 71 0.92 -16.56 6.05
C ASP A 71 1.85 -15.55 6.77
N GLU A 72 2.56 -14.73 6.01
CA GLU A 72 3.56 -13.80 6.54
C GLU A 72 2.92 -12.46 6.96
N VAL A 73 3.58 -11.77 7.90
CA VAL A 73 3.24 -10.39 8.22
C VAL A 73 3.70 -9.51 7.06
N CYS A 74 2.76 -8.81 6.43
CA CYS A 74 3.09 -7.96 5.29
C CYS A 74 2.32 -6.63 5.32
N LEU A 75 2.90 -5.64 4.65
CA LEU A 75 2.30 -4.33 4.44
C LEU A 75 1.93 -4.22 2.96
N LEU A 76 0.65 -4.05 2.66
CA LEU A 76 0.14 -3.87 1.32
C LEU A 76 -0.02 -2.39 1.01
N PHE A 77 0.41 -2.00 -0.19
CA PHE A 77 0.07 -0.74 -0.82
C PHE A 77 -0.84 -1.03 -2.00
N TYR A 78 -1.93 -0.30 -2.13
CA TYR A 78 -2.87 -0.48 -3.23
C TYR A 78 -3.24 0.84 -3.88
N LYS A 79 -3.45 0.79 -5.19
CA LYS A 79 -3.95 1.92 -5.98
C LYS A 79 -5.44 2.08 -5.71
N ILE A 80 -5.87 3.24 -5.21
CA ILE A 80 -7.30 3.50 -4.94
C ILE A 80 -8.00 3.75 -6.28
N PRO A 81 -8.96 2.90 -6.72
CA PRO A 81 -9.65 3.12 -7.99
C PRO A 81 -10.40 4.45 -7.96
N GLN A 82 -10.15 5.31 -8.96
CA GLN A 82 -10.91 6.54 -9.13
C GLN A 82 -12.27 6.19 -9.74
N VAL A 83 -13.25 5.83 -8.90
CA VAL A 83 -14.64 5.61 -9.33
C VAL A 83 -15.29 6.97 -9.53
N GLY A 84 -14.92 7.66 -10.62
CA GLY A 84 -15.29 9.05 -10.81
C GLY A 84 -14.84 9.61 -12.15
N GLY A 85 -15.33 9.07 -13.26
CA GLY A 85 -15.42 9.86 -14.47
C GLY A 85 -16.43 10.98 -14.24
N LYS A 86 -15.94 12.21 -14.03
CA LYS A 86 -16.71 13.46 -13.90
C LYS A 86 -17.77 13.47 -12.78
N GLY A 87 -17.34 13.89 -11.59
CA GLY A 87 -18.21 14.62 -10.67
C GLY A 87 -19.04 13.78 -9.73
N ALA A 88 -18.44 13.33 -8.61
CA ALA A 88 -19.06 13.31 -7.29
C ALA A 88 -18.12 12.61 -6.30
N THR A 89 -17.23 13.36 -5.66
CA THR A 89 -16.99 13.27 -4.21
C THR A 89 -16.16 14.47 -3.79
N ALA A 90 -16.84 15.43 -3.16
CA ALA A 90 -16.21 16.51 -2.43
C ALA A 90 -15.47 15.91 -1.22
N ASN A 91 -14.13 15.91 -1.29
CA ASN A 91 -13.20 16.26 -0.21
C ASN A 91 -11.82 15.67 -0.54
N ILE A 92 -11.04 16.45 -1.30
CA ILE A 92 -9.65 16.89 -1.02
C ILE A 92 -9.20 17.60 -2.30
N SER A 93 -9.17 18.94 -2.22
CA SER A 93 -8.47 19.89 -3.11
C SER A 93 -8.49 19.64 -4.64
N SER A 94 -9.38 20.36 -5.31
CA SER A 94 -9.28 20.91 -6.68
C SER A 94 -7.93 20.77 -7.40
N ALA A 95 -7.91 20.22 -8.63
CA ALA A 95 -7.70 21.01 -9.86
C ALA A 95 -7.73 20.16 -11.16
N GLY A 96 -8.78 20.37 -11.96
CA GLY A 96 -8.73 20.51 -13.42
C GLY A 96 -8.24 19.32 -14.28
N ASP A 97 -9.14 18.75 -15.09
CA ASP A 97 -8.99 18.13 -16.43
C ASP A 97 -7.66 17.45 -16.85
N SER A 98 -6.85 16.99 -15.90
CA SER A 98 -5.63 16.18 -16.07
C SER A 98 -5.53 15.10 -14.97
N GLU A 99 -6.65 14.79 -14.33
CA GLU A 99 -6.74 14.01 -13.08
C GLU A 99 -6.79 12.47 -13.27
N ALA A 100 -6.39 11.94 -14.43
CA ALA A 100 -6.21 10.49 -14.56
C ALA A 100 -4.93 9.97 -13.85
N TYR A 101 -4.00 10.86 -13.47
CA TYR A 101 -2.62 10.46 -13.12
C TYR A 101 -2.17 10.82 -11.70
N ASP A 102 -3.06 11.25 -10.80
CA ASP A 102 -2.75 11.40 -9.36
C ASP A 102 -3.53 10.43 -8.49
N GLN A 103 -3.41 9.14 -8.79
CA GLN A 103 -4.09 8.10 -8.04
C GLN A 103 -3.50 7.98 -6.62
N PRO A 104 -4.29 8.19 -5.55
CA PRO A 104 -3.81 8.05 -4.19
C PRO A 104 -3.55 6.57 -3.87
N LEU A 105 -2.59 6.33 -2.97
CA LEU A 105 -2.25 4.99 -2.49
C LEU A 105 -2.90 4.76 -1.13
N GLY A 106 -3.56 3.63 -0.97
CA GLY A 106 -4.00 3.12 0.31
C GLY A 106 -2.98 2.15 0.90
N ILE A 107 -3.08 1.92 2.21
CA ILE A 107 -2.23 0.99 2.96
C ILE A 107 -3.12 0.00 3.72
N LEU A 108 -2.71 -1.27 3.76
CA LEU A 108 -3.32 -2.30 4.59
C LEU A 108 -2.25 -3.17 5.24
N THR A 109 -2.42 -3.47 6.53
CA THR A 109 -1.54 -4.42 7.24
C THR A 109 -2.19 -5.80 7.26
N LEU A 110 -1.42 -6.84 6.92
CA LEU A 110 -1.87 -8.23 7.04
C LEU A 110 -1.09 -8.93 8.15
N GLU A 111 -1.80 -9.26 9.24
CA GLU A 111 -1.25 -10.01 10.37
C GLU A 111 -1.68 -11.48 10.31
N GLY A 112 -0.74 -12.37 9.95
CA GLY A 112 -0.98 -13.81 9.87
C GLY A 112 -1.84 -14.21 8.66
N GLY A 113 -1.58 -13.56 7.52
CA GLY A 113 -2.18 -13.90 6.23
C GLY A 113 -3.49 -13.17 5.90
N LEU A 114 -3.91 -13.29 4.63
CA LEU A 114 -5.06 -12.59 4.06
C LEU A 114 -6.37 -12.95 4.80
N VAL A 115 -6.60 -14.22 5.08
CA VAL A 115 -7.86 -14.68 5.69
C VAL A 115 -8.02 -14.12 7.09
N LYS A 116 -6.98 -14.23 7.92
CA LYS A 116 -7.00 -13.76 9.31
C LYS A 116 -7.10 -12.24 9.41
N SER A 117 -6.42 -11.52 8.52
CA SER A 117 -6.46 -10.06 8.47
C SER A 117 -7.83 -9.50 8.02
N ILE A 118 -8.52 -10.17 7.08
CA ILE A 118 -9.91 -9.83 6.73
C ILE A 118 -10.82 -10.05 7.94
N TYR A 119 -10.73 -11.21 8.59
CA TYR A 119 -11.53 -11.50 9.79
C TYR A 119 -11.32 -10.47 10.90
N ASN A 120 -10.06 -10.13 11.19
CA ASN A 120 -9.71 -9.13 12.20
C ASN A 120 -10.21 -7.73 11.84
N SER A 121 -10.12 -7.35 10.57
CA SER A 121 -10.60 -6.03 10.11
C SER A 121 -12.12 -5.92 10.19
N VAL A 122 -12.85 -6.96 9.76
CA VAL A 122 -14.32 -7.00 9.83
C VAL A 122 -14.81 -7.02 11.28
N SER A 123 -14.23 -7.88 12.12
CA SER A 123 -14.60 -7.97 13.53
C SER A 123 -14.32 -6.66 14.29
N ARG A 124 -13.16 -6.03 14.10
CA ARG A 124 -12.78 -4.85 14.90
C ARG A 124 -13.38 -3.54 14.39
N VAL A 125 -13.47 -3.34 13.07
CA VAL A 125 -13.87 -2.06 12.49
C VAL A 125 -15.37 -2.01 12.22
N PHE A 126 -15.97 -3.13 11.82
CA PHE A 126 -17.37 -3.18 11.38
C PHE A 126 -18.32 -3.82 12.40
N SER A 127 -17.80 -4.51 13.41
CA SER A 127 -18.63 -5.17 14.43
C SER A 127 -18.83 -4.45 15.78
N PRO A 128 -18.40 -3.19 16.04
CA PRO A 128 -18.81 -2.50 17.28
C PRO A 128 -20.33 -2.25 17.38
N GLN A 129 -21.07 -2.35 16.26
CA GLN A 129 -22.54 -2.17 16.23
C GLN A 129 -23.34 -3.48 16.28
N ALA A 130 -22.68 -4.64 16.24
CA ALA A 130 -23.37 -5.93 16.28
C ALA A 130 -23.74 -6.34 17.72
N GLU A 131 -22.90 -6.03 18.71
CA GLU A 131 -23.16 -6.34 20.12
C GLU A 131 -24.07 -5.31 20.82
N ALA A 132 -24.16 -4.08 20.31
CA ALA A 132 -24.97 -3.01 20.91
C ALA A 132 -26.49 -3.17 20.69
N ARG A 133 -26.95 -4.18 19.93
CA ARG A 133 -28.39 -4.44 19.67
C ARG A 133 -28.98 -5.60 20.47
N VAL A 134 -28.24 -6.18 21.42
CA VAL A 134 -28.70 -7.30 22.27
C VAL A 134 -28.76 -6.90 23.76
N SER A 135 -28.81 -5.61 24.08
CA SER A 135 -29.10 -5.12 25.43
C SER A 135 -30.45 -4.43 25.51
#